data_AF-A0A834S1T2-F1
#
_entry.id   AF-A0A834S1T2-F1
#
_cell.length_a   1.000
_cell.length_b   1.000
_cell.length_c   1.000
_cell.angle_alpha   90.00
_cell.angle_beta   90.00
_cell.angle_gamma   90.00
#
_symmetry.space_group_name_H-M   'P 1'
#
loop_
_entity.id
_entity.type
_entity.pdbx_description
1 polymer ?
#
loop_
_entity_poly.entity_id
_entity_poly.type
_entity_poly.pdbx_seq_one_letter_code
_entity_poly.pdbx_strand_id
1 'polypeptide(L)'
;MHPIQKAIEDIDSCEEGASFSYREVAKKYNISRATLARRHQGRTRPHSVAHNALHPQQEKELVQYIKGLSERRLPPTRTMIRNFASSLAGKDVSETWVTRFMARHPSELTSRYTSRMDRKRHKADSRAKYSL
;
A
#
# COMPACT_ATOMS: atom_id res chain seq x y z
N MET A 1 -0.20 -12.20 -9.45
CA MET A 1 1.00 -11.45 -9.87
C MET A 1 0.99 -11.27 -11.38
N HIS A 2 1.23 -10.04 -11.87
CA HIS A 2 1.24 -9.71 -13.30
C HIS A 2 2.41 -10.45 -14.02
N PRO A 3 2.24 -11.00 -15.24
CA PRO A 3 3.26 -11.81 -15.91
C PRO A 3 4.61 -11.09 -16.08
N ILE A 4 4.57 -9.78 -16.37
CA ILE A 4 5.76 -8.92 -16.43
C ILE A 4 6.53 -8.88 -15.09
N GLN A 5 5.85 -8.90 -13.94
CA GLN A 5 6.53 -8.83 -12.63
C GLN A 5 7.23 -10.16 -12.32
N LYS A 6 6.57 -11.29 -12.59
CA LYS A 6 7.18 -12.62 -12.46
C LYS A 6 8.42 -12.77 -13.34
N ALA A 7 8.38 -12.22 -14.56
CA ALA A 7 9.51 -12.26 -15.48
C ALA A 7 10.71 -11.42 -14.99
N ILE A 8 10.47 -10.35 -14.22
CA ILE A 8 11.54 -9.55 -13.61
C ILE A 8 12.12 -10.28 -12.42
N GLU A 9 11.27 -10.84 -11.54
CA GLU A 9 11.70 -11.64 -10.38
C GLU A 9 12.58 -12.83 -10.80
N ASP A 10 12.26 -13.48 -11.93
CA ASP A 10 13.06 -14.59 -12.51
C ASP A 10 14.43 -14.13 -13.04
N ILE A 11 14.51 -12.90 -13.57
CA ILE A 11 15.78 -12.29 -14.00
C ILE A 11 16.62 -11.90 -12.79
N ASP A 12 16.01 -11.26 -11.79
CA ASP A 12 16.68 -10.80 -10.57
C ASP A 12 17.15 -11.97 -9.68
N SER A 13 16.53 -13.16 -9.84
CA SER A 13 16.92 -14.39 -9.13
C SER A 13 18.06 -15.15 -9.81
N CYS A 14 18.49 -14.75 -11.01
CA CYS A 14 19.67 -15.33 -11.64
C CYS A 14 20.93 -14.85 -10.91
N GLU A 15 21.82 -15.77 -10.51
CA GLU A 15 23.03 -15.46 -9.75
C GLU A 15 23.89 -14.38 -10.43
N GLU A 16 24.55 -13.54 -9.63
CA GLU A 16 25.44 -12.46 -10.08
C GLU A 16 26.60 -13.03 -10.92
N GLY A 17 26.39 -13.15 -12.24
CA GLY A 17 27.34 -13.72 -13.19
C GLY A 17 26.73 -14.68 -14.21
N ALA A 18 25.52 -15.18 -13.98
CA ALA A 18 24.80 -15.98 -14.97
C ALA A 18 24.27 -15.11 -16.10
N SER A 19 24.64 -15.43 -17.35
CA SER A 19 24.15 -14.72 -18.52
C SER A 19 22.72 -15.14 -18.83
N PHE A 20 21.75 -14.24 -18.64
CA PHE A 20 20.36 -14.47 -19.02
C PHE A 20 20.04 -13.85 -20.38
N SER A 21 19.16 -14.50 -21.14
CA SER A 21 18.65 -13.98 -22.41
C SER A 21 17.22 -13.46 -22.26
N TYR A 22 17.02 -12.17 -22.55
CA TYR A 22 15.67 -11.58 -22.58
C TYR A 22 14.71 -12.32 -23.52
N ARG A 23 15.20 -13.00 -24.55
CA ARG A 23 14.36 -13.76 -25.49
C ARG A 23 13.76 -15.01 -24.84
N GLU A 24 14.55 -15.73 -24.05
CA GLU A 24 14.14 -16.98 -23.41
C GLU A 24 13.13 -16.70 -22.30
N VAL A 25 13.43 -15.72 -21.45
CA VAL A 25 12.52 -15.27 -20.39
C VAL A 25 11.21 -14.73 -21.00
N ALA A 26 11.30 -13.89 -22.03
CA ALA A 26 10.11 -13.38 -22.74
C ALA A 26 9.24 -14.51 -23.31
N LYS A 27 9.85 -15.56 -23.87
CA LYS A 27 9.14 -16.73 -24.40
C LYS A 27 8.48 -17.54 -23.27
N LYS A 28 9.18 -17.76 -22.15
CA LYS A 28 8.68 -18.47 -20.97
C LYS A 28 7.40 -17.83 -20.40
N TYR A 29 7.32 -16.50 -20.38
CA TYR A 29 6.17 -15.77 -19.82
C TYR A 29 5.19 -15.24 -20.88
N ASN A 30 5.41 -15.55 -22.17
CA ASN A 30 4.61 -15.07 -23.31
C ASN A 30 4.48 -13.53 -23.36
N ILE A 31 5.61 -12.82 -23.24
CA ILE A 31 5.71 -11.35 -23.22
C ILE A 31 6.57 -10.89 -24.39
N SER A 32 6.33 -9.69 -24.92
CA SER A 32 7.27 -9.08 -25.86
C SER A 32 8.63 -8.82 -25.21
N ARG A 33 9.71 -9.31 -25.84
CA ARG A 33 11.11 -9.07 -25.42
C ARG A 33 11.41 -7.58 -25.23
N ALA A 34 10.93 -6.71 -26.13
CA ALA A 34 11.15 -5.27 -26.04
C ALA A 34 10.46 -4.64 -24.81
N THR A 35 9.27 -5.14 -24.46
CA THR A 35 8.54 -4.71 -23.27
C THR A 35 9.23 -5.15 -21.99
N LEU A 36 9.69 -6.41 -21.93
CA LEU A 36 10.44 -6.93 -20.79
C LEU A 36 11.75 -6.16 -20.58
N ALA A 37 12.54 -5.94 -21.64
CA ALA A 37 13.81 -5.22 -21.55
C ALA A 37 13.61 -3.75 -21.10
N ARG A 38 12.65 -3.03 -21.68
CA ARG A 38 12.35 -1.64 -21.25
C ARG A 38 11.91 -1.56 -19.80
N ARG A 39 11.16 -2.56 -19.32
CA ARG A 39 10.69 -2.63 -17.94
C ARG A 39 11.83 -2.91 -16.96
N HIS A 40 12.64 -3.94 -17.24
CA HIS A 40 13.79 -4.33 -16.42
C HIS A 40 14.83 -3.20 -16.33
N GLN A 41 15.09 -2.50 -17.44
CA GLN A 41 16.00 -1.33 -17.48
C GLN A 41 15.39 -0.04 -16.90
N GLY A 42 14.19 -0.09 -16.32
CA GLY A 42 13.54 1.08 -15.72
C GLY A 42 13.04 2.15 -16.70
N ARG A 43 13.12 1.93 -18.02
CA ARG A 43 12.66 2.89 -19.06
C ARG A 43 11.14 3.07 -19.07
N THR A 44 10.38 2.09 -18.59
CA THR A 44 8.91 2.16 -18.52
C THR A 44 8.42 1.83 -17.13
N ARG A 45 7.93 2.84 -16.40
CA ARG A 45 7.33 2.64 -15.08
C ARG A 45 5.94 2.00 -15.20
N PRO A 46 5.57 1.06 -14.31
CA PRO A 46 4.20 0.58 -14.21
C PRO A 46 3.25 1.76 -14.00
N HIS A 47 2.15 1.79 -14.76
CA HIS A 47 1.13 2.83 -14.62
C HIS A 47 0.60 2.93 -13.18
N SER A 48 0.55 1.79 -12.46
CA SER A 48 0.18 1.73 -11.04
C SER A 48 1.15 2.48 -10.11
N VAL A 49 2.41 2.65 -10.49
CA VAL A 49 3.43 3.33 -9.67
C VAL A 49 3.59 4.80 -10.08
N ALA A 50 3.31 5.13 -11.34
CA ALA A 50 3.42 6.51 -11.84
C ALA A 50 2.40 7.50 -11.24
N HIS A 51 1.26 7.00 -10.75
CA HIS A 51 0.17 7.84 -10.22
C HIS A 51 -0.06 7.71 -8.71
N ASN A 52 0.85 7.05 -7.97
CA ASN A 52 0.74 6.99 -6.52
C ASN A 52 1.34 8.26 -5.90
N ALA A 53 0.60 8.85 -4.95
CA ALA A 53 1.09 10.00 -4.19
C ALA A 53 2.34 9.67 -3.34
N LEU A 54 2.57 8.39 -3.02
CA LEU A 54 3.69 7.89 -2.23
C LEU A 54 4.55 6.91 -3.02
N HIS A 55 5.84 6.91 -2.71
CA HIS A 55 6.77 5.89 -3.19
C HIS A 55 6.41 4.51 -2.58
N PRO A 56 6.57 3.38 -3.30
CA PRO A 56 6.23 2.05 -2.78
C PRO A 56 6.84 1.73 -1.41
N GLN A 57 8.07 2.18 -1.15
CA GLN A 57 8.73 2.04 0.15
C GLN A 57 7.97 2.78 1.27
N GLN A 58 7.62 4.05 1.04
CA GLN A 58 6.86 4.87 1.99
C GLN A 58 5.46 4.30 2.22
N GLU A 59 4.84 3.77 1.15
CA GLU A 59 3.53 3.11 1.26
C GLU A 59 3.60 1.88 2.17
N LYS A 60 4.65 1.05 2.03
CA LYS A 60 4.87 -0.12 2.89
C LYS A 60 5.10 0.27 4.36
N GLU A 61 5.91 1.29 4.61
CA GLU A 61 6.13 1.83 5.96
C GLU A 61 4.84 2.35 6.59
N LEU A 62 4.03 3.08 5.82
CA LEU A 62 2.73 3.57 6.27
C LEU A 62 1.79 2.44 6.65
N VAL A 63 1.74 1.36 5.86
CA VAL A 63 0.92 0.19 6.18
C VAL A 63 1.40 -0.49 7.47
N GLN A 64 2.71 -0.67 7.63
CA GLN A 64 3.28 -1.25 8.86
C GLN A 64 2.97 -0.39 10.10
N TYR A 65 3.04 0.94 9.96
CA TYR A 65 2.67 1.87 11.02
C TYR A 65 1.18 1.75 11.40
N ILE A 66 0.28 1.72 10.41
CA ILE A 66 -1.16 1.55 10.65
C ILE A 66 -1.48 0.21 11.32
N LYS A 67 -0.76 -0.85 10.93
CA LYS A 67 -0.90 -2.17 11.54
C LYS A 67 -0.53 -2.12 13.04
N GLY A 68 0.60 -1.51 13.38
CA GLY A 68 1.02 -1.33 14.77
C GLY A 68 0.03 -0.50 15.60
N LEU A 69 -0.60 0.52 15.02
CA LEU A 69 -1.67 1.28 15.66
C LEU A 69 -2.93 0.41 15.91
N SER A 70 -3.30 -0.40 14.93
CA SER A 70 -4.47 -1.28 15.00
C SER A 70 -4.28 -2.38 16.06
N GLU A 71 -3.07 -2.96 16.16
CA GLU A 71 -2.69 -3.93 17.19
C GLU A 71 -2.80 -3.33 18.61
N ARG A 72 -2.50 -2.03 18.76
CA ARG A 72 -2.68 -1.26 20.00
C ARG A 72 -4.12 -0.83 20.27
N ARG A 73 -5.10 -1.37 19.55
CA ARG A 73 -6.53 -1.00 19.64
C ARG A 73 -6.85 0.45 19.28
N LEU A 74 -5.98 1.10 18.50
CA LEU A 74 -6.16 2.47 18.01
C LEU A 74 -6.18 2.51 16.48
N PRO A 75 -7.14 1.85 15.81
CA PRO A 75 -7.19 1.85 14.36
C PRO A 75 -7.36 3.29 13.85
N PRO A 76 -6.45 3.79 12.99
CA PRO A 76 -6.51 5.16 12.51
C PRO A 76 -7.74 5.37 11.63
N THR A 77 -8.33 6.57 11.73
CA THR A 77 -9.43 6.96 10.86
C THR A 77 -8.92 7.29 9.46
N ARG A 78 -9.82 7.32 8.48
CA ARG A 78 -9.50 7.70 7.09
C ARG A 78 -8.80 9.07 7.02
N THR A 79 -9.24 10.02 7.83
CA THR A 79 -8.63 11.36 7.94
C THR A 79 -7.20 11.29 8.47
N MET A 80 -6.93 10.45 9.48
CA MET A 80 -5.57 10.26 9.98
C MET A 80 -4.66 9.64 8.91
N ILE A 81 -5.16 8.61 8.19
CA ILE A 81 -4.41 7.97 7.09
C ILE A 81 -4.06 9.01 6.00
N ARG A 82 -5.01 9.88 5.64
CA ARG A 82 -4.72 10.99 4.74
C ARG A 82 -3.61 11.88 5.29
N ASN A 83 -3.70 12.32 6.54
CA ASN A 83 -2.73 13.24 7.12
C ASN A 83 -1.32 12.63 7.14
N PHE A 84 -1.20 11.35 7.47
CA PHE A 84 0.08 10.63 7.40
C PHE A 84 0.61 10.59 5.96
N ALA A 85 -0.25 10.26 4.99
CA ALA A 85 0.13 10.25 3.59
C ALA A 85 0.52 11.63 3.07
N SER A 86 -0.20 12.69 3.43
CA SER A 86 0.13 14.07 3.06
C SER A 86 1.47 14.50 3.63
N SER A 87 1.75 14.15 4.89
CA SER A 87 3.03 14.43 5.54
C SER A 87 4.19 13.72 4.86
N LEU A 88 4.03 12.44 4.49
CA LEU A 88 5.05 11.66 3.78
C LEU A 88 5.25 12.11 2.33
N ALA A 89 4.19 12.59 1.67
CA ALA A 89 4.23 13.05 0.28
C ALA A 89 4.70 14.51 0.13
N GLY A 90 4.75 15.27 1.23
CA GLY A 90 5.02 16.72 1.20
C GLY A 90 3.93 17.55 0.51
N LYS A 91 2.75 16.98 0.27
CA LYS A 91 1.62 17.61 -0.42
C LYS A 91 0.30 17.00 0.02
N ASP A 92 -0.78 17.73 -0.16
CA ASP A 92 -2.10 17.22 0.19
C ASP A 92 -2.55 16.05 -0.70
N VAL A 93 -3.04 15.02 -0.03
CA VAL A 93 -3.53 13.79 -0.64
C VAL A 93 -5.06 13.76 -0.61
N SER A 94 -5.68 13.35 -1.71
CA SER A 94 -7.15 13.35 -1.86
C SER A 94 -7.84 12.23 -1.05
N GLU A 95 -9.15 12.37 -0.76
CA GLU A 95 -9.97 11.27 -0.19
C GLU A 95 -9.94 10.04 -1.11
N THR A 96 -9.96 10.26 -2.43
CA THR A 96 -9.94 9.21 -3.43
C THR A 96 -8.67 8.37 -3.33
N TRP A 97 -7.53 8.99 -3.02
CA TRP A 97 -6.29 8.26 -2.78
C TRP A 97 -6.41 7.36 -1.55
N VAL A 98 -7.02 7.81 -0.44
CA VAL A 98 -7.24 6.99 0.76
C VAL A 98 -8.11 5.77 0.42
N THR A 99 -9.18 5.97 -0.34
CA THR A 99 -10.04 4.87 -0.81
C THR A 99 -9.25 3.85 -1.64
N ARG A 100 -8.40 4.32 -2.57
CA ARG A 100 -7.55 3.44 -3.38
C ARG A 100 -6.48 2.73 -2.55
N PHE A 101 -5.86 3.43 -1.59
CA PHE A 101 -4.88 2.87 -0.67
C PHE A 101 -5.48 1.73 0.15
N MET A 102 -6.66 1.94 0.75
CA MET A 102 -7.37 0.89 1.48
C MET A 102 -7.73 -0.30 0.58
N ALA A 103 -8.15 -0.04 -0.67
CA ALA A 103 -8.47 -1.09 -1.63
C ALA A 103 -7.24 -1.91 -2.09
N ARG A 104 -6.03 -1.34 -2.02
CA ARG A 104 -4.78 -2.05 -2.32
C ARG A 104 -4.34 -2.99 -1.19
N HIS A 105 -4.69 -2.67 0.05
CA HIS A 105 -4.25 -3.40 1.25
C HIS A 105 -5.42 -3.99 2.05
N PRO A 106 -6.33 -4.78 1.44
CA PRO A 106 -7.56 -5.19 2.10
C PRO A 106 -7.33 -6.12 3.29
N SER A 107 -6.31 -6.98 3.25
CA SER A 107 -5.95 -7.93 4.33
C SER A 107 -5.20 -7.28 5.49
N GLU A 108 -4.44 -6.22 5.21
CA GLU A 108 -3.57 -5.56 6.19
C GLU A 108 -4.29 -4.42 6.92
N LEU A 109 -5.26 -3.80 6.23
CA LEU A 109 -6.04 -2.66 6.72
C LEU A 109 -7.50 -3.00 6.95
N THR A 110 -7.88 -4.28 7.10
CA THR A 110 -9.25 -4.65 7.49
C THR A 110 -9.51 -4.09 8.89
N SER A 111 -9.94 -2.84 8.97
CA SER A 111 -10.40 -2.26 10.21
C SER A 111 -11.64 -3.05 10.59
N ARG A 112 -11.50 -3.92 11.61
CA ARG A 112 -12.65 -4.28 12.42
C ARG A 112 -13.09 -2.98 13.06
N TYR A 113 -14.03 -2.29 12.40
CA TYR A 113 -14.73 -1.17 13.01
C TYR A 113 -15.24 -1.69 14.35
N THR A 114 -14.64 -1.21 15.43
CA THR A 114 -15.21 -1.44 16.75
C THR A 114 -16.59 -0.82 16.70
N SER A 115 -17.60 -1.60 17.08
CA SER A 115 -18.97 -1.10 17.11
C SER A 115 -18.99 0.21 17.90
N ARG A 116 -19.78 1.20 17.45
CA ARG A 116 -19.94 2.47 18.17
C ARG A 116 -20.15 2.15 19.65
N MET A 117 -19.43 2.86 20.52
CA MET A 117 -19.53 2.68 21.96
C MET A 117 -21.01 2.71 22.37
N ASP A 118 -21.45 1.68 23.08
CA ASP A 118 -22.87 1.51 23.43
C ASP A 118 -23.41 2.80 24.05
N ARG A 119 -24.58 3.25 23.59
CA ARG A 119 -25.16 4.54 23.97
C ARG A 119 -25.30 4.68 25.49
N LYS A 120 -25.55 3.57 26.22
CA LYS A 120 -25.65 3.58 27.68
C LYS A 120 -24.28 3.79 28.32
N ARG A 121 -23.22 3.19 27.78
CA ARG A 121 -21.83 3.41 28.24
C ARG A 121 -21.39 4.85 28.02
N HIS A 122 -21.63 5.41 26.84
CA HIS A 122 -21.32 6.82 26.56
C HIS A 122 -22.09 7.79 27.47
N LYS A 123 -23.34 7.46 27.84
CA LYS A 123 -24.12 8.26 28.78
C LYS A 123 -23.57 8.16 30.21
N ALA A 124 -23.10 6.97 30.61
CA ALA A 124 -22.52 6.74 31.94
C ALA A 124 -21.20 7.50 32.16
N ASP A 125 -20.36 7.61 31.12
CA ASP A 125 -19.09 8.36 31.14
C ASP A 125 -19.25 9.86 30.83
N SER A 126 -20.49 10.36 30.72
CA SER A 126 -20.70 11.78 30.44
C SER A 126 -20.33 12.66 31.65
N ARG A 127 -19.56 13.73 31.39
CA ARG A 127 -19.10 14.72 32.39
C ARG A 127 -20.24 15.32 33.22
N ALA A 128 -21.45 15.38 32.67
CA ALA A 128 -22.66 15.86 33.33
C ALA A 128 -22.98 15.09 34.63
N LYS A 129 -22.51 13.84 34.78
CA LYS A 129 -22.68 13.06 36.03
C LYS A 129 -21.83 13.59 37.19
N TYR A 130 -20.72 14.29 36.91
CA TYR A 130 -19.74 14.73 37.91
C TYR A 130 -19.82 16.24 38.20
N SER A 131 -20.78 16.96 37.60
CA SER A 131 -21.13 18.30 38.04
C SER A 131 -22.14 18.16 39.18
N LEU A 132 -21.68 18.41 40.40
CA LEU A 132 -22.51 18.64 41.59
C LEU A 132 -23.17 20.01 41.51
#